data_AF-A0A1Z5K2W4-F1
#
_entry.id   AF-A0A1Z5K2W4-F1
#
_cell.length_a   1.000
_cell.length_b   1.000
_cell.length_c   1.000
_cell.angle_alpha   90.00
_cell.angle_beta   90.00
_cell.angle_gamma   90.00
#
_symmetry.space_group_name_H-M   'P 1'
#
loop_
_entity.id
_entity.type
_entity.pdbx_description
1 polymer ?
#
loop_
_entity_poly.entity_id
_entity_poly.type
_entity_poly.pdbx_seq_one_letter_code
_entity_poly.pdbx_strand_id
1 'polypeptide(L)'
;MFTALRLNQGRSRVLRQPIRCFAVDPEAPKRKQQKANKKKKKGTGGAEQDSMASKNMKMVMAALDAPMKIEPAISEEEKERRYHIGRNHVIGRFRQHNEIDHDLTCKIHLKQHAIRMLPRKSPLRDAALSINTTMPPPWRQLPVWTPPIPDFDPSQFVERVEEDD
;
A
#
# COMPACT_ATOMS: atom_id res chain seq x y z
N MET A 1 20.06 -11.82 -52.53
CA MET A 1 19.00 -10.86 -52.13
C MET A 1 18.41 -11.33 -50.82
N PHE A 2 18.83 -10.73 -49.70
CA PHE A 2 18.32 -11.07 -48.35
C PHE A 2 17.32 -10.01 -47.92
N THR A 3 16.05 -10.37 -47.85
CA THR A 3 14.99 -9.54 -47.30
C THR A 3 14.99 -9.67 -45.77
N ALA A 4 15.46 -8.63 -45.09
CA ALA A 4 15.34 -8.49 -43.65
C ALA A 4 13.96 -7.89 -43.30
N LEU A 5 13.04 -8.72 -42.79
CA LEU A 5 11.79 -8.24 -42.20
C LEU A 5 12.00 -7.98 -40.71
N ARG A 6 11.81 -6.70 -40.34
CA ARG A 6 11.94 -6.13 -39.00
C ARG A 6 11.03 -6.81 -37.99
N LEU A 7 11.61 -7.26 -36.88
CA LEU A 7 10.90 -7.61 -35.65
C LEU A 7 10.39 -6.31 -35.00
N ASN A 8 9.08 -6.09 -35.05
CA ASN A 8 8.41 -4.96 -34.39
C ASN A 8 8.19 -5.30 -32.91
N GLN A 9 9.18 -5.00 -32.05
CA GLN A 9 9.01 -5.10 -30.60
C GLN A 9 8.27 -3.86 -30.08
N GLY A 10 6.98 -4.03 -29.82
CA GLY A 10 6.18 -3.09 -29.03
C GLY A 10 6.66 -3.05 -27.59
N ARG A 11 7.72 -2.28 -27.30
CA ARG A 11 8.04 -1.83 -25.95
C ARG A 11 7.02 -0.76 -25.55
N SER A 12 5.96 -1.17 -24.87
CA SER A 12 5.10 -0.23 -24.15
C SER A 12 5.96 0.51 -23.13
N ARG A 13 6.28 1.79 -23.41
CA ARG A 13 6.83 2.72 -22.43
C ARG A 13 5.78 2.89 -21.32
N VAL A 14 5.92 2.14 -20.24
CA VAL A 14 5.29 2.52 -18.98
C VAL A 14 6.05 3.77 -18.52
N LEU A 15 5.48 4.94 -18.80
CA LEU A 15 5.90 6.20 -18.20
C LEU A 15 5.80 6.00 -16.69
N ARG A 16 6.93 5.73 -16.03
CA ARG A 16 7.04 5.85 -14.57
C ARG A 16 6.73 7.31 -14.26
N GLN A 17 5.52 7.57 -13.78
CA GLN A 17 5.22 8.87 -13.20
C GLN A 17 6.18 9.04 -12.01
N PRO A 18 6.88 10.18 -11.90
CA PRO A 18 7.65 10.46 -10.70
C PRO A 18 6.67 10.49 -9.53
N ILE A 19 6.97 9.68 -8.51
CA ILE A 19 6.32 9.77 -7.21
C ILE A 19 6.46 11.22 -6.77
N ARG A 20 5.34 11.95 -6.72
CA ARG A 20 5.30 13.31 -6.18
C ARG A 20 5.48 13.19 -4.67
N CYS A 21 6.74 13.13 -4.24
CA CYS A 21 7.09 13.45 -2.87
C CYS A 21 6.66 14.90 -2.67
N PHE A 22 5.67 15.16 -1.81
CA PHE A 22 5.33 16.50 -1.35
C PHE A 22 6.46 17.00 -0.43
N ALA A 23 7.65 17.23 -0.98
CA ALA A 23 8.67 18.01 -0.31
C ALA A 23 8.23 19.46 -0.39
N VAL A 24 7.84 20.03 0.75
CA VAL A 24 7.67 21.48 0.88
C VAL A 24 9.08 22.05 0.92
N ASP A 25 9.54 22.59 -0.21
CA ASP A 25 10.80 23.33 -0.26
C ASP A 25 10.71 24.56 0.67
N PRO A 26 11.67 24.76 1.61
CA PRO A 26 11.63 25.89 2.55
C PRO A 26 11.87 27.25 1.87
N GLU A 27 12.25 27.28 0.59
CA GLU A 27 12.53 28.48 -0.21
C GLU A 27 11.41 28.90 -1.18
N ALA A 28 10.24 28.28 -1.14
CA ALA A 28 9.14 28.68 -2.02
C ALA A 28 8.54 30.05 -1.60
N PRO A 29 8.27 30.98 -2.54
CA PRO A 29 7.72 32.30 -2.22
C PRO A 29 6.30 32.19 -1.65
N LYS A 30 6.13 32.62 -0.40
CA LYS A 30 4.83 32.68 0.29
C LYS A 30 3.86 33.58 -0.48
N ARG A 31 2.83 33.00 -1.09
CA ARG A 31 1.73 33.77 -1.73
C ARG A 31 1.02 34.63 -0.66
N LYS A 32 1.04 35.95 -0.83
CA LYS A 32 0.30 36.91 0.01
C LYS A 32 -1.21 36.65 -0.10
N GLN A 33 -1.82 36.15 0.98
CA GLN A 33 -3.28 36.08 1.09
C GLN A 33 -3.84 37.49 1.35
N GLN A 34 -4.78 37.94 0.52
CA GLN A 34 -5.50 39.20 0.72
C GLN A 34 -6.46 39.07 1.91
N LYS A 35 -6.38 40.03 2.86
CA LYS A 35 -7.27 40.08 4.03
C LYS A 35 -8.65 40.56 3.61
N ALA A 36 -9.66 39.69 3.65
CA ALA A 36 -11.06 40.08 3.55
C ALA A 36 -11.56 40.63 4.90
N ASN A 37 -12.13 41.85 4.89
CA ASN A 37 -12.72 42.49 6.06
C ASN A 37 -14.00 41.75 6.52
N LYS A 38 -13.99 41.26 7.77
CA LYS A 38 -15.13 40.62 8.42
C LYS A 38 -16.10 41.69 8.98
N LYS A 39 -17.33 41.75 8.44
CA LYS A 39 -18.48 42.32 9.16
C LYS A 39 -18.93 41.31 10.23
N LYS A 40 -18.87 41.71 11.51
CA LYS A 40 -19.38 40.93 12.65
C LYS A 40 -20.91 40.97 12.64
N LYS A 41 -21.57 39.82 12.51
CA LYS A 41 -22.97 39.64 12.88
C LYS A 41 -23.01 38.66 14.07
N LYS A 42 -23.46 39.16 15.23
CA LYS A 42 -23.72 38.36 16.43
C LYS A 42 -24.96 37.49 16.16
N GLY A 43 -24.82 36.18 16.30
CA GLY A 43 -25.91 35.22 16.36
C GLY A 43 -25.59 34.22 17.47
N THR A 44 -26.42 34.24 18.50
CA THR A 44 -26.39 33.41 19.70
C THR A 44 -27.28 32.20 19.47
N GLY A 45 -26.80 31.00 19.80
CA GLY A 45 -27.60 29.77 19.89
C GLY A 45 -27.07 28.61 19.03
N GLY A 46 -26.58 27.55 19.67
CA GLY A 46 -26.22 26.27 19.04
C GLY A 46 -24.78 25.78 19.23
N ALA A 47 -23.99 26.32 20.16
CA ALA A 47 -22.53 26.20 20.13
C ALA A 47 -21.89 25.08 20.97
N GLU A 48 -22.64 24.18 21.63
CA GLU A 48 -22.03 23.26 22.60
C GLU A 48 -21.58 21.92 21.98
N GLN A 49 -22.40 21.29 21.13
CA GLN A 49 -22.02 20.06 20.41
C GLN A 49 -21.07 20.32 19.22
N ASP A 50 -21.25 21.42 18.49
CA ASP A 50 -20.29 21.88 17.46
C ASP A 50 -18.93 22.26 18.06
N SER A 51 -18.87 22.60 19.37
CA SER A 51 -17.59 22.90 20.03
C SER A 51 -16.75 21.65 20.29
N MET A 52 -17.36 20.48 20.56
CA MET A 52 -16.62 19.23 20.80
C MET A 52 -16.13 18.61 19.50
N ALA A 53 -16.98 18.56 18.47
CA ALA A 53 -16.56 18.14 17.12
C ALA A 53 -15.43 19.05 16.59
N SER A 54 -15.51 20.36 16.83
CA SER A 54 -14.44 21.30 16.46
C SER A 54 -13.21 21.23 17.37
N LYS A 55 -13.31 20.82 18.64
CA LYS A 55 -12.15 20.56 19.52
C LYS A 55 -11.40 19.29 19.08
N ASN A 56 -12.10 18.19 18.82
CA ASN A 56 -11.50 16.95 18.34
C ASN A 56 -10.86 17.17 16.96
N MET A 57 -11.56 17.88 16.06
CA MET A 57 -11.00 18.25 14.76
C MET A 57 -9.76 19.15 14.91
N LYS A 58 -9.77 20.15 15.80
CA LYS A 58 -8.59 20.99 16.08
C LYS A 58 -7.44 20.19 16.68
N MET A 59 -7.72 19.20 17.51
CA MET A 59 -6.71 18.32 18.10
C MET A 59 -6.08 17.42 17.04
N VAL A 60 -6.88 16.84 16.14
CA VAL A 60 -6.39 16.07 14.99
C VAL A 60 -5.56 16.96 14.06
N MET A 61 -6.04 18.17 13.75
CA MET A 61 -5.28 19.13 12.95
C MET A 61 -3.97 19.54 13.62
N ALA A 62 -3.98 19.79 14.93
CA ALA A 62 -2.77 20.10 15.69
C ALA A 62 -1.78 18.92 15.74
N ALA A 63 -2.27 17.68 15.76
CA ALA A 63 -1.44 16.47 15.69
C ALA A 63 -0.79 16.29 14.31
N LEU A 64 -1.50 16.65 13.24
CA LEU A 64 -0.97 16.61 11.86
C LEU A 64 0.03 17.75 11.61
N ASP A 65 -0.24 18.94 12.14
CA ASP A 65 0.63 20.13 12.03
C ASP A 65 1.77 20.15 13.06
N ALA A 66 1.88 19.11 13.90
CA ALA A 66 2.91 19.04 14.93
C ALA A 66 4.32 19.13 14.30
N PRO A 67 5.22 19.96 14.85
CA PRO A 67 6.56 20.10 14.30
C PRO A 67 7.30 18.78 14.38
N MET A 68 8.03 18.45 13.30
CA MET A 68 8.85 17.24 13.26
C MET A 68 9.91 17.31 14.36
N LYS A 69 9.99 16.26 15.18
CA LYS A 69 11.07 16.13 16.17
C LYS A 69 12.39 15.99 15.41
N ILE A 70 13.34 16.88 15.70
CA ILE A 70 14.69 16.79 15.17
C ILE A 70 15.36 15.64 15.92
N GLU A 71 15.69 14.57 15.20
CA GLU A 71 16.43 13.45 15.76
C GLU A 71 17.85 13.90 16.17
N PRO A 72 18.44 13.28 17.20
CA PRO A 72 19.80 13.58 17.61
C PRO A 72 20.80 13.30 16.46
N ALA A 73 21.85 14.10 16.37
CA ALA A 73 22.91 13.89 15.40
C ALA A 73 23.56 12.51 15.61
N ILE A 74 23.61 11.72 14.53
CA ILE A 74 24.13 10.36 14.55
C ILE A 74 25.67 10.41 14.55
N SER A 75 26.33 9.58 15.35
CA SER A 75 27.80 9.42 15.29
C SER A 75 28.24 8.85 13.94
N GLU A 76 29.47 9.12 13.51
CA GLU A 76 29.98 8.65 12.21
C GLU A 76 30.02 7.11 12.13
N GLU A 77 30.39 6.44 13.23
CA GLU A 77 30.38 4.98 13.33
C GLU A 77 28.98 4.38 13.13
N GLU A 78 27.95 4.98 13.76
CA GLU A 78 26.58 4.50 13.62
C GLU A 78 26.03 4.80 12.21
N LYS A 79 26.47 5.87 11.57
CA LYS A 79 26.12 6.18 10.17
C LYS A 79 26.66 5.11 9.22
N GLU A 80 27.92 4.69 9.40
CA GLU A 80 28.52 3.61 8.61
C GLU A 80 27.83 2.26 8.88
N ARG A 81 27.54 1.95 10.15
CA ARG A 81 26.78 0.75 10.52
C ARG A 81 25.41 0.71 9.83
N ARG A 82 24.66 1.80 9.86
CA ARG A 82 23.35 1.91 9.18
C ARG A 82 23.48 1.76 7.66
N TYR A 83 24.54 2.30 7.07
CA TYR A 83 24.83 2.15 5.64
C TYR A 83 25.03 0.67 5.27
N HIS A 84 25.85 -0.06 6.02
CA HIS A 84 26.07 -1.50 5.78
C HIS A 84 24.81 -2.33 5.98
N ILE A 85 24.03 -2.06 7.04
CA ILE A 85 22.74 -2.72 7.29
C ILE A 85 21.79 -2.47 6.12
N GLY A 86 21.66 -1.21 5.67
CA GLY A 86 20.80 -0.85 4.55
C GLY A 86 21.21 -1.55 3.25
N ARG A 87 22.51 -1.56 2.94
CA ARG A 87 23.05 -2.27 1.77
C ARG A 87 22.74 -3.76 1.82
N ASN A 88 23.02 -4.41 2.95
CA ASN A 88 22.78 -5.84 3.14
C ASN A 88 21.29 -6.18 3.04
N HIS A 89 20.42 -5.33 3.60
CA HIS A 89 18.98 -5.47 3.49
C HIS A 89 18.52 -5.42 2.03
N VAL A 90 18.95 -4.40 1.27
CA VAL A 90 18.59 -4.26 -0.15
C VAL A 90 19.05 -5.47 -0.96
N ILE A 91 20.30 -5.91 -0.77
CA ILE A 91 20.84 -7.11 -1.44
C ILE A 91 20.00 -8.34 -1.07
N GLY A 92 19.68 -8.54 0.21
CA GLY A 92 18.86 -9.64 0.68
C GLY A 92 17.45 -9.64 0.06
N ARG A 93 16.81 -8.47 -0.03
CA ARG A 93 15.50 -8.32 -0.66
C ARG A 93 15.53 -8.65 -2.15
N PHE A 94 16.57 -8.25 -2.87
CA PHE A 94 16.74 -8.63 -4.28
C PHE A 94 16.95 -10.13 -4.46
N ARG A 95 17.70 -10.80 -3.57
CA ARG A 95 17.84 -12.26 -3.60
C ARG A 95 16.51 -12.96 -3.41
N GLN A 96 15.76 -12.61 -2.37
CA GLN A 96 14.43 -13.17 -2.11
C GLN A 96 13.47 -12.96 -3.29
N HIS A 97 13.48 -11.75 -3.86
CA HIS A 97 12.67 -11.43 -5.04
C HIS A 97 13.03 -12.33 -6.23
N ASN A 98 14.32 -12.46 -6.53
CA ASN A 98 14.78 -13.28 -7.64
C ASN A 98 14.46 -14.77 -7.45
N GLU A 99 14.56 -15.29 -6.22
CA GLU A 99 14.18 -16.67 -5.89
C GLU A 99 12.70 -16.92 -6.13
N ILE A 100 11.83 -16.03 -5.63
CA ILE A 100 10.38 -16.13 -5.82
C ILE A 100 10.02 -16.03 -7.31
N ASP A 101 10.58 -15.07 -8.02
CA ASP A 101 10.31 -14.88 -9.46
C ASP A 101 10.80 -16.05 -10.30
N HIS A 102 11.96 -16.61 -9.97
CA HIS A 102 12.48 -17.79 -10.65
C HIS A 102 11.55 -18.99 -10.47
N ASP A 103 11.13 -19.27 -9.24
CA ASP A 103 10.19 -20.35 -8.93
C ASP A 103 8.82 -20.15 -9.63
N LEU A 104 8.28 -18.95 -9.57
CA LEU A 104 7.03 -18.60 -10.28
C LEU A 104 7.16 -18.81 -11.79
N THR A 105 8.28 -18.37 -12.38
CA THR A 105 8.55 -18.53 -13.81
C THR A 105 8.62 -20.01 -14.19
N CYS A 106 9.33 -20.82 -13.40
CA CYS A 106 9.39 -22.27 -13.59
C CYS A 106 7.99 -22.90 -13.53
N LYS A 107 7.18 -22.56 -12.54
CA LYS A 107 5.79 -23.04 -12.41
C LYS A 107 4.92 -22.64 -13.60
N ILE A 108 5.05 -21.41 -14.10
CA ILE A 108 4.33 -20.93 -15.29
C ILE A 108 4.76 -21.73 -16.53
N HIS A 109 6.05 -21.92 -16.74
CA HIS A 109 6.57 -22.70 -17.88
C HIS A 109 6.10 -24.16 -17.84
N LEU A 110 6.14 -24.79 -16.67
CA LEU A 110 5.64 -26.15 -16.48
C LEU A 110 4.14 -26.24 -16.77
N LYS A 111 3.34 -25.28 -16.28
CA LYS A 111 1.90 -25.21 -16.56
C LYS A 111 1.62 -25.07 -18.05
N GLN A 112 2.33 -24.16 -18.73
CA GLN A 112 2.20 -23.97 -20.18
C GLN A 112 2.62 -25.21 -20.97
N HIS A 113 3.69 -25.89 -20.53
CA HIS A 113 4.13 -27.15 -21.13
C HIS A 113 3.06 -28.24 -20.96
N ALA A 114 2.50 -28.41 -19.76
CA ALA A 114 1.42 -29.36 -19.50
C ALA A 114 0.20 -29.12 -20.39
N ILE A 115 -0.25 -27.86 -20.54
CA ILE A 115 -1.37 -27.52 -21.43
C ILE A 115 -1.05 -27.84 -22.90
N ARG A 116 0.20 -27.65 -23.33
CA ARG A 116 0.62 -27.99 -24.70
C ARG A 116 0.63 -29.50 -24.97
N MET A 117 0.82 -30.34 -23.95
CA MET A 117 0.76 -31.79 -24.07
C MET A 117 -0.67 -32.34 -24.23
N LEU A 118 -1.69 -31.56 -23.88
CA LEU A 118 -3.08 -31.99 -24.08
C LEU A 118 -3.42 -32.09 -25.59
N PRO A 119 -4.28 -33.05 -26.00
CA PRO A 119 -4.69 -33.18 -27.38
C PRO A 119 -5.27 -31.88 -27.94
N ARG A 120 -4.84 -31.53 -29.16
CA ARG A 120 -5.31 -30.32 -29.85
C ARG A 120 -6.81 -30.48 -30.15
N LYS A 121 -7.61 -29.44 -29.87
CA LYS A 121 -9.07 -29.40 -30.05
C LYS A 121 -9.87 -30.37 -29.17
N SER A 122 -9.32 -30.75 -28.00
CA SER A 122 -10.08 -31.50 -27.00
C SER A 122 -10.81 -30.55 -26.05
N PRO A 123 -12.01 -30.92 -25.56
CA PRO A 123 -12.74 -30.11 -24.57
C PRO A 123 -11.95 -29.92 -23.27
N LEU A 124 -11.06 -30.85 -22.95
CA LEU A 124 -10.15 -30.78 -21.82
C LEU A 124 -9.19 -29.58 -21.91
N ARG A 125 -8.67 -29.31 -23.11
CA ARG A 125 -7.77 -28.18 -23.34
C ARG A 125 -8.52 -26.85 -23.24
N ASP A 126 -9.76 -26.80 -23.74
CA ASP A 126 -10.58 -25.59 -23.67
C ASP A 126 -10.98 -25.27 -22.22
N ALA A 127 -11.35 -26.29 -21.44
CA ALA A 127 -11.59 -26.15 -20.01
C ALA A 127 -10.34 -25.68 -19.25
N ALA A 128 -9.15 -26.21 -19.58
CA ALA A 128 -7.89 -25.80 -18.96
C ALA A 128 -7.47 -24.36 -19.28
N LEU A 129 -7.94 -23.79 -20.40
CA LEU A 129 -7.68 -22.41 -20.80
C LEU A 129 -8.70 -21.42 -20.20
N SER A 130 -9.81 -21.91 -19.65
CA SER A 130 -10.81 -21.06 -19.01
C SER A 130 -10.23 -20.36 -17.76
N ILE A 131 -10.62 -19.09 -17.57
CA ILE A 131 -10.18 -18.29 -16.43
C ILE A 131 -11.09 -18.59 -15.26
N ASN A 132 -10.51 -19.08 -14.16
CA ASN A 132 -11.24 -19.26 -12.92
C ASN A 132 -11.21 -17.96 -12.10
N THR A 133 -12.37 -17.37 -11.85
CA THR A 133 -12.56 -16.15 -11.03
C THR A 133 -12.90 -16.45 -9.56
N THR A 134 -12.88 -17.73 -9.16
CA THR A 134 -13.21 -18.16 -7.80
C THR A 134 -12.23 -17.54 -6.80
N MET A 135 -12.78 -16.89 -5.77
CA MET A 135 -12.00 -16.34 -4.66
C MET A 135 -11.38 -17.45 -3.81
N PRO A 136 -10.27 -17.19 -3.09
CA PRO A 136 -9.77 -18.14 -2.11
C PRO A 136 -10.85 -18.48 -1.09
N PRO A 137 -10.90 -19.72 -0.61
CA PRO A 137 -11.96 -20.15 0.28
C PRO A 137 -11.87 -19.46 1.65
N PRO A 138 -13.01 -19.17 2.30
CA PRO A 138 -13.06 -18.37 3.53
C PRO A 138 -12.39 -19.05 4.73
N TRP A 139 -12.24 -20.38 4.72
CA TRP A 139 -11.53 -21.11 5.78
C TRP A 139 -10.00 -20.94 5.73
N ARG A 140 -9.44 -20.38 4.65
CA ARG A 140 -8.00 -20.09 4.55
C ARG A 140 -7.70 -18.76 5.24
N GLN A 141 -7.47 -18.82 6.54
CA GLN A 141 -7.12 -17.64 7.35
C GLN A 141 -5.69 -17.15 7.06
N LEU A 142 -5.47 -15.85 7.26
CA LEU A 142 -4.13 -15.27 7.22
C LEU A 142 -3.32 -15.72 8.43
N PRO A 143 -2.01 -15.98 8.29
CA PRO A 143 -1.19 -16.34 9.42
C PRO A 143 -1.16 -15.18 10.42
N VAL A 144 -1.48 -15.50 11.67
CA VAL A 144 -1.43 -14.60 12.82
C VAL A 144 -0.21 -14.92 13.68
N TRP A 145 0.30 -13.94 14.42
CA TRP A 145 1.46 -14.13 15.27
C TRP A 145 1.21 -15.14 16.41
N THR A 146 0.02 -15.06 17.02
CA THR A 146 -0.45 -16.00 18.04
C THR A 146 -1.56 -16.86 17.47
N PRO A 147 -1.51 -18.21 17.61
CA PRO A 147 -2.58 -19.07 17.17
C PRO A 147 -3.88 -18.73 17.92
N PRO A 148 -5.06 -18.92 17.29
CA PRO A 148 -6.33 -18.65 17.94
C PRO A 148 -6.54 -19.62 19.12
N ILE A 149 -7.15 -19.11 20.19
CA ILE A 149 -7.54 -19.93 21.35
C ILE A 149 -8.75 -20.79 20.92
N PRO A 150 -8.74 -22.11 21.14
CA PRO A 150 -9.88 -22.96 20.85
C PRO A 150 -11.14 -22.45 21.57
N ASP A 151 -12.26 -22.41 20.86
CA ASP A 151 -13.60 -22.06 21.37
C ASP A 151 -13.73 -20.65 21.96
N PHE A 152 -12.73 -19.79 21.79
CA PHE A 152 -12.82 -18.39 22.19
C PHE A 152 -13.58 -17.58 21.14
N ASP A 153 -14.78 -17.12 21.50
CA ASP A 153 -15.58 -16.22 20.68
C ASP A 153 -15.49 -14.78 21.22
N PRO A 154 -14.80 -13.85 20.51
CA PRO A 154 -14.69 -12.46 20.92
C PRO A 154 -16.04 -11.77 21.11
N SER A 155 -17.09 -12.21 20.40
CA SER A 155 -18.41 -11.58 20.45
C SER A 155 -19.09 -11.71 21.82
N GLN A 156 -18.68 -12.68 22.64
CA GLN A 156 -19.19 -12.86 24.00
C GLN A 156 -18.68 -11.78 24.98
N PHE A 157 -17.62 -11.06 24.62
CA PHE A 157 -16.93 -10.11 25.51
C PHE A 157 -16.94 -8.67 24.99
N VAL A 158 -17.48 -8.42 23.80
CA VAL A 158 -17.74 -7.05 23.35
C VAL A 158 -19.04 -6.61 24.02
N GLU A 159 -18.94 -5.73 25.02
CA GLU A 159 -20.10 -5.08 25.64
C GLU A 159 -21.00 -4.52 24.54
N ARG A 160 -22.20 -5.10 24.40
CA ARG A 160 -23.24 -4.48 23.58
C ARG A 160 -23.68 -3.24 24.33
N VAL A 161 -23.29 -2.08 23.82
CA VAL A 161 -23.85 -0.81 24.27
C VAL A 161 -25.36 -0.91 24.02
N GLU A 162 -26.11 -1.17 25.09
CA GLU A 162 -27.56 -1.10 25.07
C GLU A 162 -27.91 0.37 24.77
N GLU A 163 -28.47 0.61 23.58
CA GLU A 163 -29.11 1.88 23.25
C GLU A 163 -30.39 1.97 24.10
N ASP A 164 -30.30 2.64 25.24
CA ASP A 164 -31.47 3.02 26.04
C ASP A 164 -32.32 4.04 25.25
N ASP A 165 -33.55 3.65 24.89
CA ASP A 165 -34.61 4.44 24.23
C ASP A 165 -35.08 5.66 25.05
#